data_AF-A0AAD4SDU0-F1
#
_entry.id   AF-A0AAD4SDU0-F1
#
_cell.length_a   1.000
_cell.length_b   1.000
_cell.length_c   1.000
_cell.angle_alpha   90.00
_cell.angle_beta   90.00
_cell.angle_gamma   90.00
#
_symmetry.space_group_name_H-M   'P 1'
#
loop_
_entity.id
_entity.type
_entity.pdbx_description
1 polymer ?
#
loop_
_entity_poly.entity_id
_entity_poly.type
_entity_poly.pdbx_seq_one_letter_code
_entity_poly.pdbx_strand_id
1 'polypeptide(L)' 'MILSSFSLKFRHLSTSVVAEMENKHKQIKKMEISQHTKYFSEFYGKYAVKRKAVGIWGCKDCGKVKAGGAYTSA' A
#
# COMPACT_ATOMS: atom_id res chain seq x y z
N MET A 1 25.15 35.65 -11.66
CA MET A 1 23.87 35.09 -12.14
C MET A 1 23.92 33.57 -12.32
N ILE A 2 24.98 32.99 -12.91
CA ILE A 2 25.05 31.53 -13.13
C ILE A 2 25.13 30.73 -11.82
N LEU A 3 25.92 31.19 -10.83
CA LEU A 3 26.05 30.51 -9.52
C LEU A 3 24.76 30.53 -8.69
N SER A 4 23.99 31.62 -8.74
CA SER A 4 22.68 31.71 -8.07
C SER A 4 21.66 30.78 -8.71
N SER A 5 21.64 30.70 -10.05
CA SER A 5 20.76 29.77 -10.78
C SER A 5 21.14 28.30 -10.52
N PHE A 6 22.43 27.97 -10.39
CA PHE A 6 22.89 26.63 -10.04
C PHE A 6 22.46 26.22 -8.62
N SER A 7 22.60 27.13 -7.64
CA SER A 7 22.17 26.91 -6.26
C SER A 7 20.65 26.72 -6.13
N LEU A 8 19.85 27.50 -6.87
CA LEU A 8 18.39 27.30 -6.91
C LEU A 8 17.98 25.98 -7.57
N LYS A 9 18.63 25.57 -8.67
CA LYS A 9 18.35 24.28 -9.32
C LYS A 9 18.71 23.10 -8.40
N PHE A 10 19.83 23.18 -7.69
CA PHE A 10 20.23 22.17 -6.71
C PHE A 10 19.25 22.08 -5.54
N ARG A 11 18.77 23.23 -5.02
CA ARG A 11 17.77 23.26 -3.94
C ARG A 11 16.41 22.71 -4.41
N HIS A 12 15.96 23.05 -5.61
CA HIS A 12 14.72 22.52 -6.18
C HIS A 12 14.78 21.00 -6.39
N LEU A 13 15.90 20.50 -6.92
CA LEU A 13 16.13 19.06 -7.11
C LEU A 13 16.14 18.30 -5.78
N SER A 14 16.75 18.87 -4.73
CA SER A 14 16.73 18.28 -3.38
C SER A 14 15.30 18.21 -2.82
N THR A 15 14.50 19.29 -2.96
CA THR A 15 13.10 19.29 -2.49
C THR A 15 12.20 18.31 -3.26
N SER A 16 12.40 18.16 -4.58
CA SER A 16 11.61 17.21 -5.38
C SER A 16 11.93 15.76 -5.03
N VAL A 17 13.20 15.44 -4.77
CA VAL A 17 13.61 14.08 -4.34
C VAL A 17 13.06 13.76 -2.96
N VAL A 18 13.10 14.69 -2.00
CA VAL A 18 12.51 14.49 -0.66
C VAL A 18 11.00 14.26 -0.75
N ALA A 19 10.28 15.05 -1.55
CA ALA A 19 8.84 14.89 -1.75
C ALA A 19 8.49 13.53 -2.40
N GLU A 20 9.30 13.05 -3.35
CA GLU A 20 9.09 11.75 -3.99
C GLU A 20 9.27 10.59 -2.99
N MET A 21 10.29 10.66 -2.12
CA MET A 21 10.55 9.65 -1.10
C MET A 21 9.42 9.59 -0.06
N GLU A 22 8.89 10.75 0.38
CA GLU A 22 7.73 10.78 1.27
C GLU A 22 6.49 10.14 0.65
N ASN A 23 6.22 10.41 -0.63
CA ASN A 23 5.08 9.80 -1.32
C ASN A 23 5.23 8.27 -1.41
N LYS A 24 6.42 7.78 -1.74
CA LYS A 24 6.71 6.33 -1.79
C LYS A 24 6.49 5.67 -0.42
N HIS A 25 6.94 6.29 0.68
CA HIS A 25 6.71 5.77 2.02
C HIS A 25 5.22 5.70 2.39
N LYS A 26 4.43 6.71 2.04
CA LYS A 26 2.98 6.73 2.27
C LYS A 26 2.29 5.58 1.54
N GLN A 27 2.69 5.32 0.29
CA GLN A 27 2.13 4.23 -0.53
C GLN A 27 2.49 2.85 0.05
N ILE A 28 3.75 2.62 0.40
CA ILE A 28 4.20 1.33 0.98
C ILE A 28 3.46 1.03 2.28
N LYS A 29 3.36 2.02 3.17
CA LYS A 29 2.65 1.85 4.45
C LYS A 29 1.18 1.50 4.24
N LYS A 30 0.52 2.13 3.26
CA LYS A 30 -0.88 1.80 2.91
C LYS A 30 -1.01 0.34 2.45
N MET A 31 -0.11 -0.13 1.60
CA MET A 31 -0.11 -1.53 1.12
C MET A 31 0.16 -2.52 2.25
N GLU A 32 1.10 -2.19 3.16
CA GLU A 32 1.44 -3.02 4.32
C GLU A 32 0.28 -3.14 5.32
N ILE A 33 -0.45 -2.05 5.57
CA ILE A 33 -1.66 -2.09 6.39
C ILE A 33 -2.73 -2.94 5.71
N SER A 34 -2.95 -2.73 4.41
CA SER A 34 -3.97 -3.44 3.63
C SER A 34 -3.76 -4.96 3.67
N GLN A 35 -2.52 -5.44 3.52
CA GLN A 35 -2.25 -6.89 3.54
C GLN A 35 -2.49 -7.57 4.90
N HIS A 36 -2.37 -6.84 6.02
CA HIS A 36 -2.51 -7.41 7.38
C HIS A 36 -3.90 -7.20 7.99
N THR A 37 -4.72 -6.34 7.38
CA THR A 37 -6.08 -6.03 7.83
C THR A 37 -7.00 -7.23 7.62
N LYS A 38 -7.96 -7.42 8.53
CA LYS A 38 -9.05 -8.39 8.35
C LYS A 38 -10.18 -7.75 7.55
N TYR A 39 -10.69 -8.44 6.55
CA TYR A 39 -11.82 -7.98 5.73
C TYR A 39 -13.09 -8.76 6.06
N PHE A 40 -14.22 -8.12 5.77
CA PHE A 40 -15.54 -8.69 5.96
C PHE A 40 -15.75 -9.88 5.00
N SER A 41 -16.27 -10.98 5.54
CA SER A 41 -16.66 -12.15 4.75
C SER A 41 -18.16 -12.13 4.53
N GLU A 42 -18.61 -12.03 3.28
CA GLU A 42 -20.03 -12.19 2.91
C GLU A 42 -20.57 -13.59 3.25
N PHE A 43 -19.69 -14.59 3.31
CA PHE A 43 -20.06 -15.98 3.57
C PHE A 43 -20.35 -16.26 5.05
N TYR A 44 -19.67 -15.54 5.94
CA TYR A 44 -19.70 -15.82 7.38
C TYR A 44 -20.22 -14.63 8.21
N GLY A 45 -20.41 -13.47 7.59
CA GLY A 45 -20.93 -12.26 8.24
C GLY A 45 -19.99 -11.64 9.26
N LYS A 46 -18.70 -11.98 9.25
CA LYS A 46 -17.69 -11.47 10.19
C LYS A 46 -16.40 -11.07 9.49
N TYR A 47 -15.59 -10.24 10.17
CA TYR A 47 -14.25 -9.85 9.74
C TYR A 47 -13.24 -10.98 9.96
N ALA A 48 -13.19 -11.92 9.02
CA ALA A 48 -12.38 -13.14 9.13
C ALA A 48 -11.47 -13.39 7.92
N VAL A 49 -11.60 -12.59 6.84
CA VAL A 49 -10.80 -12.75 5.62
C VAL A 49 -9.44 -12.09 5.82
N LYS A 50 -8.37 -12.83 5.51
CA LYS A 50 -6.99 -12.35 5.51
C LYS A 50 -6.26 -12.79 4.25
N ARG A 51 -5.27 -12.02 3.82
CA ARG A 51 -4.39 -12.38 2.71
C ARG A 51 -3.56 -13.61 3.09
N LYS A 52 -3.53 -14.62 2.21
CA LYS A 52 -2.66 -15.79 2.35
C LYS A 52 -1.46 -15.71 1.40
N ALA A 53 -1.71 -15.29 0.17
CA ALA A 53 -0.71 -15.05 -0.86
C ALA A 53 -1.15 -13.87 -1.74
N VAL A 54 -0.28 -13.42 -2.64
CA VAL A 54 -0.63 -12.36 -3.61
C VAL A 54 -1.88 -12.77 -4.38
N GLY A 55 -2.95 -11.96 -4.29
CA GLY A 55 -4.22 -12.24 -4.97
C GLY A 55 -5.06 -13.36 -4.37
N ILE A 56 -4.63 -13.98 -3.27
CA ILE A 56 -5.34 -15.09 -2.60
C ILE A 56 -5.73 -14.68 -1.18
N TRP A 57 -7.04 -14.68 -0.93
CA TRP A 57 -7.65 -14.22 0.32
C TRP A 57 -8.42 -15.36 0.98
N GLY A 58 -8.08 -15.70 2.21
CA GLY A 58 -8.67 -16.81 2.94
C GLY A 58 -9.42 -16.35 4.17
N CYS A 59 -10.61 -16.87 4.37
CA CYS A 59 -11.37 -16.76 5.60
C CYS A 59 -10.89 -17.81 6.60
N LYS A 60 -10.40 -17.40 7.78
CA LYS A 60 -9.94 -18.37 8.78
C LYS A 60 -11.10 -19.19 9.36
N ASP A 61 -12.23 -18.54 9.61
CA ASP A 61 -13.35 -19.16 10.34
C ASP A 61 -14.22 -20.04 9.43
N CYS A 62 -14.38 -19.65 8.17
CA CYS A 62 -15.20 -20.37 7.19
C CYS A 62 -14.40 -21.26 6.24
N GLY A 63 -13.06 -21.22 6.29
CA GLY A 63 -12.16 -22.05 5.47
C GLY A 63 -12.17 -21.74 3.97
N LYS A 64 -13.09 -20.87 3.50
CA LYS A 64 -13.20 -20.48 2.10
C LYS A 64 -12.04 -19.59 1.67
N VAL A 65 -11.59 -19.79 0.43
CA VAL A 65 -10.57 -18.99 -0.22
C VAL A 65 -11.19 -18.31 -1.45
N LYS A 66 -10.90 -17.02 -1.62
CA LYS A 66 -11.31 -16.20 -2.74
C LYS A 66 -10.07 -15.69 -3.48
N ALA A 67 -10.18 -15.58 -4.80
CA ALA A 67 -9.26 -14.78 -5.59
C ALA A 67 -9.65 -13.30 -5.48
N GLY A 68 -8.67 -12.41 -5.44
CA GLY A 68 -8.86 -10.96 -5.33
C GLY A 68 -7.66 -10.18 -5.84
N GLY A 69 -7.63 -8.87 -5.59
CA GLY A 69 -6.48 -8.04 -5.93
C GLY A 69 -5.24 -8.37 -5.09
N ALA A 70 -4.07 -7.93 -5.57
CA ALA A 70 -2.79 -8.20 -4.92
C ALA A 70 -2.72 -7.67 -3.48
N TYR A 71 -3.35 -6.51 -3.24
CA TYR A 71 -3.42 -5.81 -1.95
C TYR A 71 -4.85 -5.37 -1.59
N THR A 72 -5.85 -5.76 -2.38
CA THR A 72 -7.26 -5.49 -2.14
C THR A 72 -8.02 -6.81 -2.13
N SER A 73 -8.77 -7.11 -1.06
CA SER A 73 -9.79 -8.15 -1.14
C SER A 73 -10.89 -7.61 -2.05
N ALA A 74 -11.08 -8.23 -3.22
CA ALA A 74 -12.15 -7.84 -4.14
C ALA A 74 -13.51 -7.89 -3.45
#